data_AF-A0AAD8QLU7-F1
#
_entry.id   AF-A0AAD8QLU7-F1
#
_cell.length_a   1.000
_cell.length_b   1.000
_cell.length_c   1.000
_cell.angle_alpha   90.00
_cell.angle_beta   90.00
_cell.angle_gamma   90.00
#
_symmetry.space_group_name_H-M   'P 1'
#
loop_
_entity.id
_entity.type
_entity.pdbx_description
1 polymer ?
#
loop_
_entity_poly.entity_id
_entity_poly.type
_entity_poly.pdbx_seq_one_letter_code
_entity_poly.pdbx_strand_id
1 'polypeptide(L)'
;MGTKVNIIVGSHVWAEDADIAWVDGEVIKINGEEAEIQATNGKKIISNLSKLYPKDMEAAAGGVDDMTKLSYLHEPGVLQNLAIRYELNEIYTYTGNILIAVNPFQRLPHLYDPHMMQQYKGHHLES
;
A
#
# COMPACT_ATOMS: atom_id res chain seq x y z
N MET A 1 -4.62 8.33 15.22
CA MET A 1 -5.68 7.46 15.79
C MET A 1 -6.36 6.79 14.61
N GLY A 2 -5.99 5.53 14.31
CA GLY A 2 -6.62 4.81 13.22
C GLY A 2 -8.09 4.60 13.54
N THR A 3 -8.98 5.00 12.64
CA THR A 3 -10.41 4.67 12.70
C THR A 3 -10.51 3.16 12.90
N LYS A 4 -11.14 2.71 13.98
CA LYS A 4 -11.47 1.29 14.14
C LYS A 4 -12.47 0.95 13.04
N VAL A 5 -11.97 0.50 11.90
CA VAL A 5 -12.81 0.00 10.82
C VAL A 5 -13.45 -1.27 11.34
N ASN A 6 -14.78 -1.31 11.29
CA ASN A 6 -15.52 -2.52 11.64
C ASN A 6 -15.26 -3.58 10.58
N ILE A 7 -14.38 -4.52 10.89
CA ILE A 7 -14.15 -5.71 10.07
C ILE A 7 -15.35 -6.65 10.28
N ILE A 8 -16.05 -6.96 9.20
CA ILE A 8 -17.20 -7.87 9.17
C ILE A 8 -16.96 -8.98 8.14
N VAL A 9 -17.82 -9.99 8.14
CA VAL A 9 -17.83 -11.00 7.06
C VAL A 9 -18.09 -10.29 5.72
N GLY A 10 -17.27 -10.61 4.71
CA GLY A 10 -17.24 -9.95 3.41
C GLY A 10 -16.26 -8.77 3.30
N SER A 11 -15.68 -8.30 4.42
CA SER A 11 -14.65 -7.26 4.38
C SER A 11 -13.37 -7.79 3.73
N HIS A 12 -12.76 -6.96 2.87
CA HIS A 12 -11.42 -7.21 2.35
C HIS A 12 -10.39 -6.66 3.33
N VAL A 13 -9.42 -7.49 3.70
CA VAL A 13 -8.43 -7.20 4.74
C VAL A 13 -7.05 -7.66 4.33
N TRP A 14 -6.04 -7.08 4.97
CA TRP A 14 -4.67 -7.56 5.01
C TRP A 14 -4.47 -8.43 6.25
N ALA A 15 -3.81 -9.56 6.05
CA ALA A 15 -3.33 -10.45 7.09
C ALA A 15 -1.82 -10.63 6.96
N GLU A 16 -1.14 -10.85 8.09
CA GLU A 16 0.28 -11.18 8.09
C GLU A 16 0.52 -12.54 7.41
N ASP A 17 1.55 -12.62 6.58
CA ASP A 17 2.06 -13.85 5.98
C ASP A 17 3.57 -13.94 6.24
N ALA A 18 4.05 -15.14 6.58
CA ALA A 18 5.44 -15.34 6.97
C ALA A 18 6.44 -15.19 5.80
N ASP A 19 5.99 -15.40 4.56
CA ASP A 19 6.84 -15.41 3.38
C ASP A 19 6.87 -14.03 2.70
N ILE A 20 5.73 -13.35 2.63
CA ILE A 20 5.54 -12.10 1.87
C ILE A 20 5.18 -10.88 2.74
N ALA A 21 5.29 -11.01 4.07
CA ALA A 21 4.89 -10.05 5.09
C ALA A 21 3.37 -9.80 5.17
N TRP A 22 2.72 -9.46 4.05
CA TRP A 22 1.30 -9.14 4.00
C TRP A 22 0.62 -9.82 2.81
N VAL A 23 -0.56 -10.39 3.05
CA VAL A 23 -1.43 -10.95 2.01
C VAL A 23 -2.84 -10.41 2.19
N ASP A 24 -3.50 -10.09 1.07
CA ASP A 24 -4.88 -9.69 1.11
C ASP A 24 -5.84 -10.87 1.01
N GLY A 25 -7.06 -10.69 1.51
CA GLY A 25 -8.11 -11.67 1.41
C GLY A 25 -9.45 -11.15 1.89
N GLU A 26 -10.46 -12.00 1.77
CA GLU A 26 -11.82 -11.71 2.22
C GLU A 26 -12.12 -12.46 3.51
N VAL A 27 -12.72 -11.77 4.48
CA VAL A 27 -13.19 -12.40 5.72
C VAL A 27 -14.42 -13.26 5.43
N ILE A 28 -14.28 -14.58 5.55
CA ILE A 28 -15.37 -15.53 5.30
C ILE A 28 -16.14 -15.92 6.55
N LYS A 29 -15.51 -15.80 7.73
CA LYS A 29 -16.13 -16.14 9.02
C LYS A 29 -15.50 -15.36 10.16
N ILE A 30 -16.29 -15.02 11.17
CA ILE A 30 -15.82 -14.43 12.43
C ILE A 30 -16.33 -15.28 13.59
N ASN A 31 -15.42 -15.73 14.46
CA ASN A 31 -15.69 -16.52 15.65
C ASN A 31 -15.17 -15.76 16.89
N GLY A 32 -15.98 -14.85 17.43
CA GLY A 32 -15.56 -14.02 18.55
C GLY A 32 -14.47 -13.03 18.13
N GLU A 33 -13.25 -13.20 18.63
CA GLU A 33 -12.11 -12.32 18.33
C GLU A 33 -11.27 -12.78 17.13
N GLU A 34 -11.53 -13.97 16.60
CA GLU A 34 -10.81 -14.52 15.45
C GLU A 34 -11.64 -14.43 14.18
N ALA A 35 -10.97 -14.16 13.06
CA ALA A 35 -11.54 -14.21 11.73
C ALA A 35 -10.84 -15.27 10.88
N GLU A 36 -11.61 -15.96 10.06
CA GLU A 36 -11.14 -16.83 8.98
C GLU A 36 -11.13 -16.01 7.69
N ILE A 37 -9.97 -15.88 7.08
CA ILE A 37 -9.73 -15.12 5.86
C ILE A 37 -9.42 -16.10 4.73
N GLN A 38 -10.13 -15.95 3.62
CA GLN A 38 -9.77 -16.58 2.36
C GLN A 38 -8.78 -15.67 1.64
N ALA A 39 -7.49 -15.99 1.71
CA ALA A 39 -6.44 -15.18 1.10
C ALA A 39 -6.42 -15.35 -0.41
N THR A 40 -5.95 -14.32 -1.13
CA THR A 40 -5.81 -14.31 -2.59
C THR A 40 -4.79 -15.32 -3.10
N ASN A 41 -3.82 -15.70 -2.27
CA ASN A 41 -2.87 -16.79 -2.56
C ASN A 41 -3.50 -18.20 -2.41
N GLY A 42 -4.80 -18.30 -2.14
CA GLY A 42 -5.55 -19.55 -1.98
C GLY A 42 -5.46 -20.18 -0.59
N LYS A 43 -4.57 -19.71 0.29
CA LYS A 43 -4.47 -20.20 1.67
C LYS A 43 -5.67 -19.70 2.50
N LYS A 44 -6.05 -20.48 3.50
CA LYS A 44 -6.95 -20.03 4.57
C LYS A 44 -6.12 -19.58 5.75
N ILE A 45 -6.37 -18.36 6.23
CA ILE A 45 -5.64 -17.77 7.34
C ILE A 45 -6.63 -17.56 8.48
N ILE A 46 -6.24 -17.93 9.70
CA ILE A 46 -6.99 -17.61 10.91
C ILE A 46 -6.14 -16.60 11.69
N SER A 47 -6.72 -15.43 11.96
CA SER A 47 -6.01 -14.37 12.70
C SER A 47 -6.98 -13.61 13.58
N ASN A 48 -6.44 -12.97 14.62
CA ASN A 48 -7.22 -12.12 15.50
C ASN A 48 -7.61 -10.83 14.78
N LEU A 49 -8.84 -10.36 14.97
CA LEU A 49 -9.37 -9.13 14.38
C LEU A 49 -8.48 -7.91 14.65
N SER A 50 -7.78 -7.86 15.79
CA SER A 50 -6.86 -6.76 16.13
C SER A 50 -5.57 -6.72 15.31
N LYS A 51 -5.22 -7.81 14.62
CA LYS A 51 -4.04 -7.92 13.75
C LYS A 51 -4.36 -7.74 12.27
N LEU A 52 -5.63 -7.56 11.94
CA LEU A 52 -6.08 -7.36 10.57
C LEU A 52 -6.14 -5.88 10.26
N TYR A 53 -5.77 -5.53 9.02
CA TYR A 53 -5.89 -4.18 8.52
C TYR A 53 -6.90 -4.12 7.38
N PRO A 54 -7.74 -3.09 7.29
CA PRO A 54 -8.69 -2.96 6.18
C PRO A 54 -7.96 -2.77 4.85
N LYS A 55 -8.42 -3.44 3.79
CA LYS A 55 -7.91 -3.19 2.44
C LYS A 55 -8.75 -2.11 1.75
N ASP A 56 -8.07 -1.12 1.18
CA ASP A 56 -8.72 -0.14 0.31
C ASP A 56 -8.96 -0.76 -1.07
N MET A 57 -10.23 -0.98 -1.40
CA MET A 57 -10.65 -1.55 -2.69
C MET A 57 -10.84 -0.48 -3.78
N GLU A 58 -10.84 0.80 -3.40
CA GLU A 58 -11.01 1.95 -4.30
C GLU A 58 -9.67 2.63 -4.62
N ALA A 59 -8.56 2.07 -4.13
CA ALA A 59 -7.23 2.60 -4.39
C ALA A 59 -6.91 2.61 -5.90
N ALA A 60 -6.24 3.68 -6.35
CA ALA A 60 -5.87 3.82 -7.75
C ALA A 60 -4.99 2.66 -8.22
N ALA A 61 -5.30 2.09 -9.38
CA ALA A 61 -4.58 0.92 -9.92
C ALA A 61 -3.08 1.15 -10.13
N GLY A 62 -2.66 2.41 -10.35
CA GLY A 62 -1.24 2.81 -10.48
C GLY A 62 -0.58 3.27 -9.17
N GLY A 63 -1.27 3.15 -8.04
CA GLY A 63 -0.85 3.74 -6.77
C GLY A 63 -1.04 5.27 -6.75
N VAL A 64 -0.67 5.87 -5.62
CA VAL A 64 -0.71 7.31 -5.36
C VAL A 64 0.70 7.87 -5.20
N ASP A 65 0.93 9.04 -5.76
CA ASP A 65 2.17 9.81 -5.67
C ASP A 65 2.42 10.39 -4.27
N ASP A 66 1.37 10.66 -3.50
CA ASP A 66 1.41 10.97 -2.08
C ASP A 66 0.50 10.01 -1.29
N MET A 67 1.10 9.25 -0.38
CA MET A 67 0.42 8.26 0.46
C MET A 67 -0.54 8.87 1.49
N THR A 68 -0.53 10.19 1.70
CA THR A 68 -1.60 10.86 2.47
C THR A 68 -2.98 10.70 1.83
N LYS A 69 -3.03 10.39 0.52
CA LYS A 69 -4.26 10.14 -0.23
C LYS A 69 -4.85 8.74 -0.03
N LEU A 70 -4.13 7.83 0.63
CA LEU A 70 -4.63 6.49 0.93
C LEU A 70 -5.75 6.57 1.99
N SER A 71 -6.80 5.76 1.82
CA SER A 71 -7.86 5.63 2.84
C SER A 71 -7.32 5.16 4.19
N TYR A 72 -6.30 4.30 4.15
CA TYR A 72 -5.67 3.73 5.33
C TYR A 72 -4.15 3.80 5.23
N LEU A 73 -3.55 4.66 6.07
CA LEU A 73 -2.10 4.80 6.19
C LEU A 73 -1.55 3.83 7.24
N HIS A 74 -1.57 2.54 6.92
CA HIS A 74 -0.95 1.47 7.70
C HIS A 74 0.08 0.72 6.85
N GLU A 75 0.91 -0.08 7.50
CA GLU A 75 2.05 -0.78 6.88
C GLU A 75 1.70 -1.55 5.58
N PRO A 76 0.65 -2.40 5.50
CA PRO A 76 0.37 -3.12 4.26
C PRO A 76 -0.02 -2.21 3.09
N GLY A 77 -0.71 -1.08 3.35
CA GLY A 77 -1.13 -0.14 2.32
C GLY A 77 0.05 0.67 1.77
N VAL A 78 0.96 1.07 2.66
CA VAL A 78 2.23 1.71 2.28
C VAL A 78 3.08 0.77 1.43
N LEU A 79 3.25 -0.48 1.87
CA LEU A 79 4.05 -1.47 1.15
C LEU A 79 3.46 -1.76 -0.23
N GLN A 80 2.14 -1.95 -0.31
CA GLN A 80 1.45 -2.17 -1.59
C GLN A 80 1.62 -0.99 -2.55
N ASN A 81 1.46 0.25 -2.06
CA ASN A 81 1.61 1.43 -2.91
C ASN A 81 3.03 1.57 -3.47
N LEU A 82 4.04 1.34 -2.63
CA LEU A 82 5.44 1.35 -3.05
C LEU A 82 5.73 0.24 -4.07
N ALA A 83 5.19 -0.97 -3.87
CA ALA A 83 5.36 -2.09 -4.80
C ALA A 83 4.76 -1.79 -6.18
N ILE A 84 3.51 -1.31 -6.23
CA ILE A 84 2.83 -0.94 -7.48
C ILE A 84 3.61 0.16 -8.22
N ARG A 85 4.02 1.22 -7.52
CA ARG A 85 4.78 2.32 -8.13
C ARG A 85 6.15 1.84 -8.60
N TYR A 86 6.82 0.98 -7.86
CA TYR A 86 8.08 0.39 -8.27
C TYR A 86 7.97 -0.40 -9.58
N GLU A 87 6.93 -1.23 -9.73
CA GLU A 87 6.65 -1.97 -10.97
C GLU A 87 6.42 -1.05 -12.18
N LEU A 88 5.93 0.16 -11.93
CA LEU A 88 5.74 1.22 -12.93
C LEU A 88 6.98 2.09 -13.16
N ASN A 89 8.12 1.79 -12.51
CA ASN A 89 9.35 2.60 -12.49
C ASN A 89 9.21 3.98 -11.81
N GLU A 90 8.17 4.16 -11.01
CA GLU A 90 7.89 5.36 -10.23
C GLU A 90 8.58 5.27 -8.85
N ILE A 91 9.89 5.51 -8.81
CA ILE A 91 10.73 5.26 -7.62
C ILE A 91 10.62 6.30 -6.50
N TYR A 92 9.97 7.42 -6.78
CA TYR A 92 9.79 8.53 -5.84
C TYR A 92 8.32 8.61 -5.43
N THR A 93 8.06 8.59 -4.13
CA THR A 93 6.71 8.64 -3.56
C THR A 93 6.69 9.49 -2.30
N TYR A 94 5.76 10.43 -2.20
CA TYR A 94 5.57 11.26 -1.02
C TYR A 94 4.74 10.53 0.05
N THR A 95 4.96 10.93 1.29
CA THR A 95 4.06 10.71 2.42
C THR A 95 4.00 12.01 3.21
N GLY A 96 3.18 12.94 2.73
CA GLY A 96 3.18 14.33 3.16
C GLY A 96 4.54 14.97 2.88
N ASN A 97 5.21 15.46 3.91
CA ASN A 97 6.49 16.18 3.77
C ASN A 97 7.71 15.27 3.58
N ILE A 98 7.53 13.95 3.60
CA ILE A 98 8.62 12.98 3.46
C ILE A 98 8.61 12.43 2.05
N LEU A 99 9.78 12.42 1.39
CA LEU A 99 9.98 11.76 0.10
C LEU A 99 10.68 10.42 0.31
N ILE A 100 10.04 9.34 -0.14
CA ILE A 100 10.59 7.98 -0.15
C ILE A 100 11.16 7.71 -1.54
N ALA A 101 12.39 7.19 -1.59
CA ALA A 101 13.06 6.76 -2.80
C ALA A 101 13.40 5.27 -2.74
N VAL A 102 12.93 4.49 -3.72
CA VAL A 102 13.21 3.05 -3.83
C VAL A 102 14.27 2.81 -4.91
N ASN A 103 15.32 2.04 -4.61
CA ASN A 103 16.40 1.80 -5.56
C ASN A 103 15.91 0.96 -6.76
N PRO A 104 15.93 1.46 -8.01
CA PRO A 104 15.45 0.73 -9.19
C PRO A 104 16.33 -0.45 -9.61
N PHE A 105 17.59 -0.50 -9.15
CA PHE A 105 18.62 -1.43 -9.66
C PHE A 105 18.80 -1.45 -11.18
N GLN A 106 18.26 -0.46 -11.88
CA GLN A 106 18.35 -0.25 -13.32
C GLN A 106 18.41 1.23 -13.65
N ARG A 107 18.85 1.56 -14.87
CA ARG A 107 18.84 2.95 -15.33
C ARG A 107 17.42 3.35 -15.69
N LEU A 108 17.00 4.52 -15.23
CA LEU A 108 15.74 5.17 -15.59
C LEU A 108 16.06 6.49 -16.34
N PRO A 109 16.32 6.44 -17.66
CA PRO A 109 16.80 7.60 -18.42
C PRO A 109 15.83 8.79 -18.37
N HIS A 110 14.53 8.52 -18.26
CA HIS A 110 13.48 9.52 -18.22
C HIS A 110 13.50 10.40 -16.95
N LEU A 111 14.11 9.94 -15.86
CA LEU A 111 14.15 10.70 -14.59
C LEU A 111 15.31 11.70 -14.51
N TYR A 112 16.41 11.43 -15.20
CA TYR A 112 17.66 12.19 -15.06
C TYR A 112 18.10 12.87 -16.35
N ASP A 113 17.19 12.99 -17.33
CA ASP A 113 17.45 13.73 -18.55
C ASP A 113 17.60 15.24 -18.26
N PRO A 114 18.49 15.97 -18.95
CA PRO A 114 18.61 17.42 -18.80
C PRO A 114 17.29 18.18 -18.93
N HIS A 115 16.35 17.71 -19.75
CA HIS A 115 15.01 18.26 -19.86
C HIS A 115 14.25 18.16 -18.53
N MET A 116 14.28 16.98 -17.88
CA MET A 116 13.61 16.75 -16.60
C MET A 116 14.20 17.65 -15.51
N MET A 117 15.53 17.77 -15.45
CA MET A 117 16.19 18.66 -14.47
C MET A 117 15.77 20.13 -14.65
N GLN A 118 15.58 20.59 -15.89
CA GLN A 118 15.11 21.94 -16.16
C GLN A 118 13.66 22.15 -15.70
N GLN A 119 12.78 21.16 -15.88
CA GLN A 119 11.39 21.24 -15.43
C GLN A 119 11.27 21.37 -13.90
N TYR A 120 12.13 20.67 -13.15
CA TYR A 120 12.13 20.76 -11.69
C TYR A 120 12.88 21.98 -11.13
N LYS A 121 13.67 22.69 -11.96
CA LYS A 121 14.45 23.84 -11.51
C LYS A 121 13.52 25.02 -11.17
N GLY A 122 13.44 25.36 -9.89
CA GLY A 122 12.66 26.48 -9.39
C GLY A 122 11.17 26.17 -9.18
N HIS A 123 10.75 24.92 -9.39
CA HIS A 123 9.41 24.48 -9.04
C HIS A 123 9.28 24.36 -7.52
N HIS A 124 8.25 24.96 -6.93
CA HIS A 124 7.86 24.64 -5.56
C HIS A 124 7.07 23.34 -5.55
N LEU A 125 7.29 22.54 -4.50
CA LEU A 125 6.42 21.43 -4.15
C LEU A 125 5.12 22.07 -3.65
N GLU A 126 4.05 22.00 -4.43
CA GLU A 126 2.76 22.51 -3.95
C GLU A 126 2.28 21.64 -2.77
N SER A 127 2.00 22.31 -1.67
CA SER A 127 1.60 21.76 -0.36
C SER A 127 0.10 21.49 -0.26
#